data_AF-A0A971SC52-F1
#
_entry.id   AF-A0A971SC52-F1
#
_cell.length_a   1.000
_cell.length_b   1.000
_cell.length_c   1.000
_cell.angle_alpha   90.00
_cell.angle_beta   90.00
_cell.angle_gamma   90.00
#
_symmetry.space_group_name_H-M   'P 1'
#
loop_
_entity.id
_entity.type
_entity.pdbx_description
1 polymer ?
#
loop_
_entity_poly.entity_id
_entity_poly.type
_entity_poly.pdbx_seq_one_letter_code
_entity_poly.pdbx_strand_id
1 'polypeptide(L)'
;MEASGWRDLCEKKWFSKKLMNGFTNEANEAEFVKFIPVVLKDPNSKYEDAPGLKVKIENVKAVLSHFDEKWKVINDELYITKRLALDKELVYNYTLKANDEEFINHIKDFNLQQGSNRQ
;
A
#
# COMPACT_ATOMS: atom_id res chain seq x y z
N MET A 1 36.35 19.89 34.74
CA MET A 1 36.62 20.70 33.53
C MET A 1 37.08 19.68 32.49
N GLU A 2 36.39 19.28 31.44
CA GLU A 2 35.28 19.79 30.61
C GLU A 2 34.63 18.54 29.94
N ALA A 3 33.30 18.37 30.01
CA ALA A 3 32.33 18.58 28.91
C ALA A 3 32.48 17.58 27.73
N SER A 4 31.67 16.51 27.66
CA SER A 4 30.51 16.36 26.72
C SER A 4 30.75 15.08 25.89
N GLY A 5 29.84 14.12 25.71
CA GLY A 5 28.40 14.24 25.50
C GLY A 5 28.07 14.07 24.02
N TRP A 6 28.00 12.82 23.52
CA TRP A 6 27.45 12.46 22.20
C TRP A 6 26.57 11.21 22.41
N ARG A 7 25.28 11.35 22.75
CA ARG A 7 24.11 11.43 21.84
C ARG A 7 24.17 10.36 20.75
N ASP A 8 23.45 9.25 20.86
CA ASP A 8 21.98 9.12 20.70
C ASP A 8 21.49 9.48 19.29
N LEU A 9 20.71 8.55 18.74
CA LEU A 9 19.78 8.68 17.62
C LEU A 9 20.34 8.77 16.18
N CYS A 10 20.18 7.68 15.43
CA CYS A 10 19.90 7.78 13.99
C CYS A 10 18.87 6.73 13.56
N GLU A 11 17.69 6.75 14.20
CA GLU A 11 16.45 6.37 13.54
C GLU A 11 16.16 7.41 12.45
N LYS A 12 16.50 7.07 11.21
CA LYS A 12 16.15 7.88 10.05
C LYS A 12 14.65 7.74 9.77
N LYS A 13 13.91 8.63 10.43
CA LYS A 13 12.55 9.09 10.15
C LYS A 13 12.24 9.06 8.65
N TRP A 14 11.35 8.15 8.24
CA TRP A 14 10.70 8.17 6.94
C TRP A 14 9.43 9.04 6.98
N PHE A 15 9.60 10.34 7.30
CA PHE A 15 8.53 11.33 7.20
C PHE A 15 9.10 12.60 6.60
N SER A 16 8.81 12.84 5.31
CA SER A 16 8.40 14.15 4.78
C SER A 16 8.53 14.18 3.25
N LYS A 17 7.41 14.01 2.56
CA LYS A 17 7.09 14.85 1.39
C LYS A 17 5.59 14.92 1.17
N LYS A 18 4.92 15.67 2.05
CA LYS A 18 3.62 16.28 1.75
C LYS A 18 3.89 17.42 0.77
N LEU A 19 3.77 17.16 -0.53
CA LEU A 19 3.65 18.20 -1.55
C LEU A 19 2.20 18.24 -2.01
N MET A 20 1.63 19.42 -1.81
CA MET A 20 0.30 19.84 -2.24
C MET A 20 0.22 19.79 -3.76
N ASN A 21 -0.72 19.02 -4.31
CA ASN A 21 -1.27 19.28 -5.63
C ASN A 21 -2.79 19.39 -5.48
N GLY A 22 -3.24 20.62 -5.23
CA GLY A 22 -4.62 21.04 -5.40
C GLY A 22 -4.96 21.12 -6.88
N PHE A 23 -5.25 19.98 -7.49
CA PHE A 23 -5.85 19.90 -8.82
C PHE A 23 -7.21 19.23 -8.69
N THR A 24 -8.24 20.07 -8.73
CA THR A 24 -9.63 19.79 -9.14
C THR A 24 -10.42 18.73 -8.35
N ASN A 25 -11.27 19.25 -7.47
CA ASN A 25 -12.54 18.67 -7.03
C ASN A 25 -13.41 18.14 -8.21
N GLU A 26 -14.19 17.10 -7.93
CA GLU A 26 -15.55 16.85 -8.46
C GLU A 26 -15.78 16.26 -9.87
N ALA A 27 -14.74 15.90 -10.65
CA ALA A 27 -14.95 15.22 -11.96
C ALA A 27 -14.27 13.84 -12.10
N ASN A 28 -13.77 13.26 -11.01
CA ASN A 28 -13.19 11.92 -11.02
C ASN A 28 -14.16 10.96 -10.34
N GLU A 29 -15.24 10.61 -11.05
CA GLU A 29 -15.80 9.25 -10.93
C GLU A 29 -14.59 8.33 -10.83
N ALA A 30 -14.45 7.63 -9.70
CA ALA A 30 -13.26 6.85 -9.43
C ALA A 30 -13.09 5.85 -10.59
N GLU A 31 -12.27 6.19 -11.58
CA GLU A 31 -11.95 5.30 -12.68
C GLU A 31 -11.24 4.14 -12.03
N PHE A 32 -11.95 3.04 -11.87
CA PHE A 32 -11.39 1.85 -11.30
C PHE A 32 -10.77 1.05 -12.43
N VAL A 33 -9.50 0.74 -12.29
CA VAL A 33 -8.75 -0.05 -13.25
C VAL A 33 -8.38 -1.38 -12.61
N LYS A 34 -8.22 -2.40 -13.45
CA LYS A 34 -7.81 -3.73 -12.99
C LYS A 34 -6.47 -3.62 -12.26
N PHE A 35 -6.41 -4.21 -11.07
CA PHE A 35 -5.18 -4.32 -10.30
C PHE A 35 -4.19 -5.21 -11.07
N ILE A 36 -3.03 -4.66 -11.37
CA ILE A 36 -1.91 -5.39 -11.94
C ILE A 36 -0.80 -5.36 -10.90
N PRO A 37 -0.32 -6.53 -10.43
CA PRO A 37 0.80 -6.58 -9.50
C PRO A 37 2.01 -5.91 -10.12
N VAL A 38 2.82 -5.25 -9.30
CA VAL A 38 4.07 -4.62 -9.76
C VAL A 38 5.23 -5.29 -9.05
N VAL A 39 6.33 -5.49 -9.77
CA VAL A 39 7.58 -6.01 -9.23
C VAL A 39 8.74 -5.07 -9.53
N LEU A 40 9.73 -5.11 -8.66
CA LEU A 40 11.00 -4.43 -8.83
C LEU A 40 12.08 -5.52 -8.92
N LYS A 41 12.63 -5.74 -10.12
CA LYS A 41 13.65 -6.78 -10.35
C LYS A 41 14.99 -6.42 -9.70
N ASP A 42 15.34 -5.13 -9.72
CA ASP A 42 16.58 -4.61 -9.15
C ASP A 42 16.32 -3.26 -8.46
N PRO A 43 17.07 -2.92 -7.40
CA PRO A 43 16.95 -1.62 -6.73
C PRO A 43 17.25 -0.40 -7.64
N ASN A 44 17.93 -0.62 -8.78
CA ASN A 44 18.17 0.41 -9.80
C ASN A 44 17.25 0.27 -11.03
N SER A 45 16.36 -0.72 -11.04
CA SER A 45 15.43 -0.96 -12.15
C SER A 45 14.13 -0.16 -11.96
N LYS A 46 13.35 -0.06 -13.03
CA LYS A 46 12.03 0.57 -12.98
C LYS A 46 10.99 -0.44 -12.48
N TYR A 47 9.90 0.07 -11.92
CA TYR A 47 8.72 -0.73 -11.58
C TYR A 47 8.09 -1.32 -12.85
N GLU A 48 8.01 -2.65 -12.90
CA GLU A 48 7.44 -3.39 -14.02
C GLU A 48 6.13 -4.06 -13.64
N ASP A 49 5.15 -4.00 -14.54
CA ASP A 49 3.85 -4.63 -14.40
C ASP A 49 4.01 -6.16 -14.55
N ALA A 50 3.59 -6.92 -13.54
CA ALA A 50 3.72 -8.36 -13.44
C ALA A 50 2.34 -9.03 -13.34
N PRO A 51 1.53 -9.05 -14.42
CA PRO A 51 0.21 -9.68 -14.42
C PRO A 51 0.25 -11.21 -14.17
N GLY A 52 1.41 -11.85 -14.35
CA GLY A 52 1.62 -13.27 -14.05
C GLY A 52 1.97 -13.59 -12.59
N LEU A 53 2.16 -12.56 -11.74
CA LEU A 53 2.46 -12.80 -10.34
C LEU A 53 1.22 -13.34 -9.61
N LYS A 54 1.33 -14.54 -9.05
CA LYS A 54 0.26 -15.16 -8.27
C LYS A 54 0.14 -14.50 -6.89
N VAL A 55 -0.54 -13.37 -6.82
CA VAL A 55 -0.87 -12.69 -5.56
C VAL A 55 -2.26 -13.12 -5.13
N LYS A 56 -2.42 -13.47 -3.85
CA LYS A 56 -3.74 -13.78 -3.29
C LYS A 56 -4.57 -12.49 -3.24
N ILE A 57 -5.60 -12.41 -4.07
CA ILE A 57 -6.47 -11.23 -4.17
C ILE A 57 -7.07 -10.85 -2.80
N GLU A 58 -7.38 -11.84 -1.96
CA GLU A 58 -7.87 -11.62 -0.59
C GLU A 58 -6.86 -10.89 0.30
N ASN A 59 -5.56 -11.19 0.16
CA ASN A 59 -4.51 -10.49 0.90
C ASN A 59 -4.39 -9.05 0.40
N VAL A 60 -4.45 -8.84 -0.92
CA VAL A 60 -4.42 -7.49 -1.49
C VAL A 60 -5.60 -6.66 -0.98
N LYS A 61 -6.81 -7.22 -0.92
CA LYS A 61 -7.98 -6.55 -0.32
C LYS A 61 -7.72 -6.14 1.12
N ALA A 62 -7.16 -7.03 1.94
CA ALA A 62 -6.86 -6.73 3.34
C ALA A 62 -5.86 -5.58 3.47
N VAL A 63 -4.82 -5.56 2.64
CA VAL A 63 -3.83 -4.48 2.59
C VAL A 63 -4.49 -3.17 2.16
N LEU A 64 -5.25 -3.18 1.07
CA LEU A 64 -5.92 -1.98 0.58
C LEU A 64 -6.90 -1.42 1.61
N SER A 65 -7.71 -2.28 2.25
CA SER A 65 -8.60 -1.87 3.36
C SER A 65 -7.84 -1.32 4.56
N HIS A 66 -6.67 -1.87 4.89
CA HIS A 66 -5.85 -1.38 5.99
C HIS A 66 -5.33 0.04 5.75
N PHE A 67 -5.05 0.39 4.49
CA PHE A 67 -4.61 1.73 4.09
C PHE A 67 -5.78 2.67 3.71
N ASP A 68 -7.03 2.27 3.95
CA ASP A 68 -8.25 3.01 3.57
C ASP A 68 -8.34 3.30 2.05
N GLU A 69 -7.72 2.46 1.23
CA GLU A 69 -7.72 2.60 -0.22
C GLU A 69 -9.03 2.07 -0.81
N LYS A 70 -9.56 2.79 -1.81
CA LYS A 70 -10.79 2.37 -2.50
C LYS A 70 -10.49 1.23 -3.47
N TRP A 71 -11.19 0.11 -3.28
CA TRP A 71 -11.13 -1.05 -4.16
C TRP A 71 -12.52 -1.65 -4.38
N LYS A 72 -12.67 -2.40 -5.46
CA LYS A 72 -13.86 -3.19 -5.75
C LYS A 72 -13.48 -4.49 -6.44
N VAL A 73 -14.37 -5.47 -6.38
CA VAL A 73 -14.19 -6.75 -7.06
C VAL A 73 -15.27 -6.89 -8.11
N ILE A 74 -14.88 -7.18 -9.34
CA ILE A 74 -15.79 -7.40 -10.46
C ILE A 74 -15.30 -8.66 -11.19
N ASN A 75 -16.17 -9.65 -11.40
CA ASN A 75 -15.82 -10.91 -12.07
C ASN A 75 -14.59 -11.62 -11.46
N ASP A 76 -14.52 -11.72 -10.13
CA ASP A 76 -13.37 -12.27 -9.39
C ASP A 76 -12.03 -11.52 -9.57
N GLU A 77 -12.04 -10.40 -10.29
CA GLU A 77 -10.88 -9.54 -10.49
C GLU A 77 -10.94 -8.33 -9.55
N LEU A 78 -9.77 -7.97 -9.01
CA LEU A 78 -9.63 -6.80 -8.16
C LEU A 78 -9.45 -5.55 -9.02
N TYR A 79 -10.20 -4.50 -8.70
CA TYR A 79 -10.07 -3.19 -9.31
C TYR A 79 -9.73 -2.16 -8.25
N ILE A 80 -8.74 -1.34 -8.54
CA ILE A 80 -8.26 -0.24 -7.69
C ILE A 80 -8.48 1.09 -8.39
N THR A 81 -8.39 2.20 -7.66
CA THR A 81 -8.46 3.52 -8.30
C THR A 81 -7.33 3.72 -9.30
N LYS A 82 -7.61 4.39 -10.41
CA LYS A 82 -6.62 4.75 -11.43
C LYS A 82 -5.48 5.57 -10.84
N ARG A 83 -5.78 6.45 -9.87
CA ARG A 83 -4.75 7.18 -9.11
C ARG A 83 -3.77 6.21 -8.45
N LEU A 84 -4.28 5.21 -7.73
CA LEU A 84 -3.43 4.21 -7.10
C LEU A 84 -2.65 3.40 -8.15
N ALA A 85 -3.29 3.02 -9.26
CA ALA A 85 -2.63 2.25 -10.33
C ALA A 85 -1.53 3.03 -11.07
N LEU A 86 -1.61 4.37 -11.12
CA LEU A 86 -0.55 5.21 -11.68
C LEU A 86 0.67 5.29 -10.75
N ASP A 87 0.44 5.22 -9.44
CA ASP A 87 1.50 5.17 -8.42
C ASP A 87 2.10 3.75 -8.30
N LYS A 88 2.96 3.40 -9.26
CA LYS A 88 3.61 2.08 -9.32
C LYS A 88 4.39 1.71 -8.05
N GLU A 89 4.95 2.68 -7.34
CA GLU A 89 5.62 2.47 -6.05
C GLU A 89 4.63 1.95 -4.99
N LEU A 90 3.44 2.55 -4.90
CA LEU A 90 2.40 2.09 -3.96
C LEU A 90 1.87 0.71 -4.35
N VAL A 91 1.61 0.48 -5.64
CA VAL A 91 1.17 -0.83 -6.13
C VAL A 91 2.20 -1.91 -5.80
N TYR A 92 3.50 -1.61 -6.00
CA TYR A 92 4.59 -2.50 -5.61
C TYR A 92 4.59 -2.77 -4.10
N ASN A 93 4.51 -1.72 -3.27
CA ASN A 93 4.50 -1.85 -1.82
C ASN A 93 3.30 -2.68 -1.32
N TYR A 94 2.12 -2.49 -1.92
CA TYR A 94 0.93 -3.27 -1.58
C TYR A 94 1.04 -4.70 -2.06
N THR A 95 1.64 -4.93 -3.23
CA THR A 95 1.94 -6.27 -3.75
C THR A 95 2.90 -7.01 -2.81
N LEU A 96 3.97 -6.37 -2.36
CA LEU A 96 4.91 -6.91 -1.38
C LEU A 96 4.20 -7.25 -0.06
N LYS A 97 3.47 -6.30 0.50
CA LYS A 97 2.70 -6.47 1.74
C LYS A 97 1.65 -7.57 1.64
N ALA A 98 1.02 -7.73 0.47
CA ALA A 98 0.04 -8.77 0.23
C ALA A 98 0.68 -10.18 0.14
N ASN A 99 1.96 -10.23 -0.20
CA ASN A 99 2.74 -11.47 -0.26
C ASN A 99 3.46 -11.77 1.07
N ASP A 100 3.53 -10.81 1.98
CA ASP A 100 4.12 -10.95 3.31
C ASP A 100 3.11 -11.57 4.29
N GLU A 101 3.31 -12.84 4.62
CA GLU A 101 2.34 -13.59 5.44
C GLU A 101 2.26 -13.09 6.88
N GLU A 102 3.37 -12.59 7.44
CA GLU A 102 3.40 -12.02 8.79
C GLU A 102 2.57 -10.73 8.88
N PHE A 103 2.77 -9.82 7.91
CA PHE A 103 1.99 -8.59 7.81
C PHE A 103 0.50 -8.87 7.60
N ILE A 104 0.16 -9.83 6.75
CA ILE A 104 -1.24 -10.22 6.52
C ILE A 104 -1.87 -10.80 7.78
N ASN A 105 -1.17 -11.68 8.50
CA ASN A 105 -1.69 -12.22 9.76
C ASN A 105 -1.89 -11.12 10.80
N HIS A 106 -0.96 -10.16 10.90
CA HIS A 106 -1.09 -9.01 11.79
C HIS A 106 -2.30 -8.13 11.44
N ILE A 107 -2.53 -7.82 10.16
CA ILE A 107 -3.71 -7.05 9.72
C ILE A 107 -5.00 -7.82 9.99
N LYS A 108 -5.03 -9.13 9.72
CA LYS A 108 -6.21 -9.97 9.94
C LYS A 108 -6.57 -10.01 11.42
N ASP A 109 -5.59 -10.22 12.29
CA ASP A 109 -5.78 -10.18 13.74
C ASP A 109 -6.31 -8.81 14.20
N PHE A 110 -5.70 -7.72 13.73
CA PHE A 110 -6.16 -6.37 14.04
C PHE A 110 -7.61 -6.10 13.59
N ASN A 111 -7.98 -6.53 12.37
CA ASN A 111 -9.33 -6.38 11.85
C ASN A 111 -10.35 -7.27 12.59
N LEU A 112 -9.94 -8.45 13.06
CA LEU A 112 -10.76 -9.32 13.92
C LEU A 112 -11.06 -8.65 15.27
N GLN A 113 -10.07 -7.99 15.87
CA GLN A 113 -10.24 -7.27 17.13
C GLN A 113 -11.16 -6.03 16.98
N GLN A 114 -11.06 -5.30 15.87
CA GLN A 114 -11.95 -4.15 15.61
C GLN A 114 -13.39 -4.55 15.23
N GLY A 115 -13.59 -5.73 14.62
CA GLY A 115 -14.92 -6.28 14.35
C GLY A 115 -15.68 -6.74 15.60
N SER A 116 -14.97 -7.13 16.66
CA SER A 116 -15.56 -7.58 17.93
C SER A 116 -16.05 -6.43 18.83
N ASN A 117 -15.61 -5.20 18.56
CA ASN A 117 -15.94 -4.03 19.40
C ASN A 117 -17.14 -3.21 18.87
N ARG A 118 -17.94 -3.79 17.98
CA ARG A 118 -19.21 -3.25 17.47
C ARG A 118 -20.41 -4.14 17.82
N GLN A 119 -20.44 -4.66 19.05
CA GLN A 119 -21.67 -5.21 19.64
C GLN A 119 -22.38 -4.16 20.50
#